data_AF-A0A250XDJ7-F1
#
_entry.id   AF-A0A250XDJ7-F1
#
_cell.length_a   1.000
_cell.length_b   1.000
_cell.length_c   1.000
_cell.angle_alpha   90.00
_cell.angle_beta   90.00
_cell.angle_gamma   90.00
#
_symmetry.space_group_name_H-M   'P 1'
#
loop_
_entity.id
_entity.type
_entity.pdbx_description
1 polymer ?
#
loop_
_entity_poly.entity_id
_entity_poly.type
_entity_poly.pdbx_seq_one_letter_code
_entity_poly.pdbx_strand_id
1 'polypeptide(L)'
;MDVISRPSVKTFQRCNSSCFQNACKRTVKDTCMIYRSHNLHRSDVRAAALPPAEITFGVTTALMVPLYTVLIAAPSSKLARSIGTTSTIPLALSALYLFTLLQALLSGLGDSIWGVFSSFVEASRSNSPADGSGLKALGDLFKDPLTTALTWVHLLLLDFYQAREIYVQGIQEAVSTRHSLALCFMFGPLGLLSHTITKSALMPRNKRA
;
A
#
# COMPACT_ATOMS: atom_id res chain seq x y z
N MET A 1 -34.11 -18.89 6.46
CA MET A 1 -34.19 -17.42 6.38
C MET A 1 -33.07 -17.01 5.43
N ASP A 2 -33.38 -16.77 4.16
CA ASP A 2 -32.45 -16.14 3.22
C ASP A 2 -33.29 -15.21 2.33
N VAL A 3 -33.25 -13.94 2.69
CA VAL A 3 -33.92 -12.84 2.01
C VAL A 3 -32.83 -12.12 1.22
N ILE A 4 -32.75 -12.38 -0.09
CA ILE A 4 -32.02 -11.51 -1.01
C ILE A 4 -33.04 -10.87 -1.95
N SER A 5 -33.19 -9.58 -1.74
CA SER A 5 -34.11 -8.66 -2.39
C SER A 5 -33.93 -8.63 -3.91
N ARG A 6 -35.06 -8.73 -4.62
CA ARG A 6 -35.21 -8.48 -6.06
C ARG A 6 -35.19 -6.97 -6.32
N PRO A 7 -34.55 -6.46 -7.39
CA PRO A 7 -34.99 -5.22 -8.00
C PRO A 7 -36.16 -5.51 -8.95
N SER A 8 -37.21 -4.73 -8.75
CA SER A 8 -38.44 -4.67 -9.52
C SER A 8 -38.17 -4.30 -10.98
N VAL A 9 -38.62 -5.14 -11.92
CA VAL A 9 -38.84 -4.73 -13.31
C VAL A 9 -40.30 -4.98 -13.63
N LYS A 10 -41.07 -3.89 -13.65
CA LYS A 10 -42.46 -3.85 -14.10
C LYS A 10 -42.51 -4.10 -15.61
N THR A 11 -43.40 -5.02 -15.98
CA THR A 11 -44.24 -5.01 -17.18
C THR A 11 -43.55 -4.85 -18.54
N PHE A 12 -43.38 -5.95 -19.27
CA PHE A 12 -43.48 -5.92 -20.72
C PHE A 12 -44.30 -7.08 -21.28
N GLN A 13 -45.32 -6.67 -22.02
CA GLN A 13 -46.33 -7.38 -22.79
C GLN A 13 -45.91 -8.73 -23.40
N ARG A 14 -46.89 -9.64 -23.47
CA ARG A 14 -46.92 -10.88 -24.26
C ARG A 14 -46.15 -10.74 -25.59
N CYS A 15 -45.06 -11.50 -25.73
CA CYS A 15 -44.41 -11.72 -27.02
C CYS A 15 -44.12 -13.23 -27.19
N ASN A 16 -44.40 -13.71 -28.41
CA ASN A 16 -44.54 -15.10 -28.84
C ASN A 16 -43.33 -16.01 -28.47
N SER A 17 -43.60 -17.18 -27.90
CA SER A 17 -42.66 -18.04 -27.15
C SER A 17 -41.50 -18.64 -27.97
N SER A 18 -41.63 -18.72 -29.29
CA SER A 18 -40.67 -19.45 -30.14
C SER A 18 -39.51 -18.57 -30.66
N CYS A 19 -39.71 -17.25 -30.78
CA CYS A 19 -38.66 -16.33 -31.21
C CYS A 19 -37.73 -15.93 -30.04
N PHE A 20 -38.29 -15.87 -28.82
CA PHE A 20 -37.57 -15.49 -27.61
C PHE A 20 -36.56 -16.55 -27.15
N GLN A 21 -36.84 -17.85 -27.34
CA GLN A 21 -35.89 -18.92 -26.94
C GLN A 21 -34.60 -18.89 -27.77
N ASN A 22 -34.68 -18.59 -29.07
CA ASN A 22 -33.52 -18.55 -29.95
C ASN A 22 -32.72 -17.25 -29.79
N ALA A 23 -33.40 -16.12 -29.57
CA ALA A 23 -32.77 -14.84 -29.25
C ALA A 23 -32.10 -14.88 -27.87
N CYS A 24 -32.78 -15.40 -26.83
CA CYS A 24 -32.24 -15.53 -25.48
C CYS A 24 -31.03 -16.49 -25.44
N LYS A 25 -31.06 -17.60 -26.21
CA LYS A 25 -29.88 -18.49 -26.33
C LYS A 25 -28.69 -17.81 -27.02
N ARG A 26 -28.90 -16.98 -28.05
CA ARG A 26 -27.80 -16.21 -28.67
C ARG A 26 -27.27 -15.14 -27.71
N THR A 27 -28.13 -14.32 -27.13
CA THR A 27 -27.72 -13.24 -26.23
C THR A 27 -27.02 -13.76 -24.96
N VAL A 28 -27.48 -14.87 -24.38
CA VAL A 28 -26.80 -15.52 -23.24
C VAL A 28 -25.46 -16.11 -23.66
N LYS A 29 -25.36 -16.71 -24.86
CA LYS A 29 -24.10 -17.25 -25.38
C LYS A 29 -23.10 -16.14 -25.70
N ASP A 30 -23.57 -15.03 -26.26
CA ASP A 30 -22.76 -13.85 -26.58
C ASP A 30 -22.31 -13.14 -25.30
N THR A 31 -23.20 -13.00 -24.31
CA THR A 31 -22.87 -12.41 -23.00
C THR A 31 -21.93 -13.33 -22.20
N CYS A 32 -22.10 -14.65 -22.28
CA CYS A 32 -21.20 -15.62 -21.66
C CYS A 32 -19.83 -15.65 -22.37
N MET A 33 -19.78 -15.49 -23.70
CA MET A 33 -18.53 -15.34 -24.44
C MET A 33 -17.82 -14.02 -24.12
N ILE A 34 -18.55 -12.92 -23.99
CA ILE A 34 -17.99 -11.61 -23.57
C ILE A 34 -17.50 -11.69 -22.12
N TYR A 35 -18.26 -12.30 -21.21
CA TYR A 35 -17.86 -12.51 -19.82
C TYR A 35 -16.63 -13.43 -19.71
N ARG A 36 -16.55 -14.47 -20.54
CA ARG A 36 -15.39 -15.39 -20.61
C ARG A 36 -14.17 -14.71 -21.23
N SER A 37 -14.34 -13.89 -22.25
CA SER A 37 -13.28 -13.08 -22.89
C SER A 37 -12.71 -12.04 -21.93
N HIS A 38 -13.57 -11.29 -21.22
CA HIS A 38 -13.14 -10.35 -20.18
C HIS A 38 -12.46 -11.04 -19.01
N ASN A 39 -12.95 -12.21 -18.57
CA ASN A 39 -12.28 -12.96 -17.51
C ASN A 39 -10.96 -13.57 -17.98
N LEU A 40 -10.86 -14.08 -19.21
CA LEU A 40 -9.61 -14.60 -19.81
C LEU A 40 -8.55 -13.51 -19.88
N HIS A 41 -8.90 -12.31 -20.37
CA HIS A 41 -7.99 -11.17 -20.44
C HIS A 41 -7.59 -10.69 -19.03
N ARG A 42 -8.52 -10.69 -18.07
CA ARG A 42 -8.25 -10.34 -16.66
C ARG A 42 -7.37 -11.38 -15.96
N SER A 43 -7.48 -12.66 -16.31
CA SER A 43 -6.60 -13.72 -15.82
C SER A 43 -5.21 -13.69 -16.45
N ASP A 44 -5.08 -13.31 -17.72
CA ASP A 44 -3.78 -13.16 -18.39
C ASP A 44 -2.98 -11.99 -17.79
N VAL A 45 -3.64 -10.87 -17.50
CA VAL A 45 -3.03 -9.72 -16.82
C VAL A 45 -2.66 -10.06 -15.37
N ARG A 46 -3.46 -10.88 -14.68
CA ARG A 46 -3.14 -11.40 -13.34
C ARG A 46 -1.97 -12.39 -13.33
N ALA A 47 -1.80 -13.19 -14.39
CA ALA A 47 -0.78 -14.24 -14.46
C ALA A 47 0.59 -13.71 -14.92
N ALA A 48 0.65 -12.60 -15.65
CA ALA A 48 1.89 -12.15 -16.29
C ALA A 48 2.75 -11.15 -15.49
N ALA A 49 2.29 -10.56 -14.38
CA ALA A 49 2.99 -9.39 -13.82
C ALA A 49 3.11 -9.25 -12.29
N LEU A 50 2.48 -10.11 -11.49
CA LEU A 50 2.62 -10.03 -10.03
C LEU A 50 3.63 -11.09 -9.54
N PRO A 51 4.76 -10.69 -8.94
CA PRO A 51 5.39 -11.59 -7.98
C PRO A 51 4.33 -11.92 -6.91
N PRO A 52 4.17 -13.20 -6.53
CA PRO A 52 3.33 -13.57 -5.40
C PRO A 52 3.57 -12.62 -4.22
N ALA A 53 2.53 -12.25 -3.50
CA ALA A 53 2.63 -11.35 -2.33
C ALA A 53 3.79 -11.75 -1.39
N GLU A 54 3.99 -13.05 -1.24
CA GLU A 54 5.10 -13.67 -0.51
C GLU A 54 6.50 -13.30 -1.05
N ILE A 55 6.68 -13.31 -2.37
CA ILE A 55 7.95 -12.92 -2.99
C ILE A 55 8.19 -11.43 -2.79
N THR A 56 7.16 -10.58 -2.95
CA THR A 56 7.28 -9.14 -2.69
C THR A 56 7.69 -8.89 -1.24
N PHE A 57 7.00 -9.51 -0.29
CA PHE A 57 7.33 -9.42 1.13
C PHE A 57 8.77 -9.88 1.42
N GLY A 58 9.16 -11.04 0.90
CA GLY A 58 10.49 -11.61 1.10
C GLY A 58 11.61 -10.76 0.50
N VAL A 59 11.46 -10.33 -0.77
CA VAL A 59 12.46 -9.52 -1.48
C VAL A 59 12.61 -8.15 -0.83
N THR A 60 11.51 -7.47 -0.50
CA THR A 60 11.60 -6.13 0.13
C THR A 60 12.23 -6.21 1.50
N THR A 61 11.92 -7.23 2.30
CA THR A 61 12.54 -7.45 3.61
C THR A 61 14.02 -7.81 3.50
N ALA A 62 14.35 -8.74 2.58
CA ALA A 62 15.74 -9.17 2.34
C ALA A 62 16.61 -8.03 1.79
N LEU A 63 16.02 -7.05 1.10
CA LEU A 63 16.73 -5.85 0.65
C LEU A 63 16.88 -4.83 1.77
N MET A 64 15.79 -4.54 2.51
CA MET A 64 15.74 -3.47 3.50
C MET A 64 16.54 -3.77 4.75
N VAL A 65 16.45 -4.98 5.29
CA VAL A 65 17.13 -5.32 6.55
C VAL A 65 18.65 -5.13 6.43
N PRO A 66 19.34 -5.66 5.39
CA PRO A 66 20.77 -5.41 5.23
C PRO A 66 21.11 -3.93 5.04
N LEU A 67 20.35 -3.19 4.23
CA LEU A 67 20.56 -1.75 4.03
C LEU A 67 20.49 -0.99 5.36
N TYR A 68 19.51 -1.31 6.20
CA TYR A 68 19.35 -0.71 7.52
C TYR A 68 20.46 -1.10 8.49
N THR A 69 20.84 -2.38 8.53
CA THR A 69 21.90 -2.85 9.43
C THR A 69 23.21 -2.13 9.15
N VAL A 70 23.54 -1.85 7.89
CA VAL A 70 24.73 -1.07 7.51
C VAL A 70 24.64 0.37 8.02
N LEU A 71 23.48 1.02 7.87
CA LEU A 71 23.26 2.39 8.35
C LEU A 71 23.37 2.50 9.88
N ILE A 72 22.86 1.52 10.62
CA ILE A 72 22.86 1.51 12.09
C ILE A 72 24.23 1.12 12.65
N ALA A 73 24.82 0.03 12.15
CA ALA A 73 26.05 -0.54 12.70
C ALA A 73 27.28 0.32 12.41
N ALA A 74 27.37 0.90 11.20
CA ALA A 74 28.54 1.63 10.76
C ALA A 74 28.17 2.90 9.97
N PRO A 75 27.58 3.93 10.63
CA PRO A 75 27.14 5.15 9.95
C PRO A 75 28.29 5.95 9.30
N SER A 76 29.53 5.76 9.77
CA SER A 76 30.73 6.40 9.21
C SER A 76 31.39 5.61 8.07
N SER A 77 30.89 4.42 7.72
CA SER A 77 31.46 3.61 6.64
C SER A 77 31.21 4.24 5.27
N LYS A 78 32.11 3.99 4.30
CA LYS A 78 31.92 4.43 2.91
C LYS A 78 30.62 3.89 2.30
N LEU A 79 30.24 2.66 2.67
CA LEU A 79 29.01 2.02 2.21
C LEU A 79 27.77 2.72 2.78
N ALA A 80 27.71 2.97 4.10
CA ALA A 80 26.59 3.71 4.71
C ALA A 80 26.46 5.12 4.12
N ARG A 81 27.60 5.79 3.88
CA ARG A 81 27.61 7.10 3.25
C ARG A 81 27.11 7.05 1.83
N SER A 82 27.52 6.05 1.05
CA SER A 82 27.00 5.82 -0.30
C SER A 82 25.49 5.59 -0.27
N ILE A 83 24.99 4.71 0.61
CA ILE A 83 23.56 4.39 0.68
C ILE A 83 22.73 5.62 1.09
N GLY A 84 23.21 6.37 2.09
CA GLY A 84 22.48 7.51 2.64
C GLY A 84 22.52 8.75 1.75
N THR A 85 23.60 9.01 1.01
CA THR A 85 23.68 10.21 0.15
C THR A 85 23.15 9.97 -1.26
N THR A 86 23.26 8.75 -1.79
CA THR A 86 22.87 8.47 -3.17
C THR A 86 21.35 8.46 -3.33
N SER A 87 20.84 9.27 -4.26
CA SER A 87 19.40 9.35 -4.55
C SER A 87 18.89 8.20 -5.44
N THR A 88 19.75 7.34 -5.97
CA THR A 88 19.36 6.24 -6.87
C THR A 88 18.60 5.12 -6.16
N ILE A 89 19.00 4.77 -4.94
CA ILE A 89 18.34 3.75 -4.12
C ILE A 89 16.89 4.13 -3.83
N PRO A 90 16.59 5.31 -3.22
CA PRO A 90 15.21 5.71 -2.94
C PRO A 90 14.38 5.86 -4.23
N LEU A 91 14.99 6.31 -5.33
CA LEU A 91 14.31 6.41 -6.62
C LEU A 91 13.93 5.05 -7.19
N ALA A 92 14.84 4.07 -7.16
CA ALA A 92 14.58 2.70 -7.60
C ALA A 92 13.49 2.03 -6.76
N LEU A 93 13.53 2.24 -5.45
CA LEU A 93 12.51 1.75 -4.52
C LEU A 93 11.14 2.41 -4.73
N SER A 94 11.11 3.71 -5.01
CA SER A 94 9.87 4.41 -5.37
C SER A 94 9.30 3.94 -6.70
N ALA A 95 10.16 3.64 -7.69
CA ALA A 95 9.73 3.06 -8.96
C ALA A 95 9.12 1.67 -8.77
N LEU A 96 9.74 0.83 -7.92
CA LEU A 96 9.20 -0.48 -7.55
C LEU A 96 7.83 -0.34 -6.86
N TYR A 97 7.72 0.57 -5.90
CA TYR A 97 6.44 0.86 -5.23
C TYR A 97 5.38 1.34 -6.22
N LEU A 98 5.71 2.29 -7.10
CA LEU A 98 4.79 2.80 -8.12
C LEU A 98 4.31 1.69 -9.06
N PHE A 99 5.19 0.78 -9.45
CA PHE A 99 4.82 -0.39 -10.24
C PHE A 99 3.82 -1.29 -9.50
N THR A 100 4.10 -1.64 -8.24
CA THR A 100 3.20 -2.45 -7.41
C THR A 100 1.85 -1.77 -7.18
N LEU A 101 1.85 -0.44 -6.98
CA LEU A 101 0.64 0.36 -6.79
C LEU A 101 -0.21 0.40 -8.06
N LEU A 102 0.41 0.64 -9.23
CA LEU A 102 -0.31 0.67 -10.50
C LEU A 102 -1.00 -0.68 -10.78
N GLN A 103 -0.30 -1.78 -10.53
CA GLN A 103 -0.85 -3.13 -10.66
C GLN A 103 -2.02 -3.38 -9.69
N ALA A 104 -1.88 -2.93 -8.44
CA ALA A 104 -2.95 -3.05 -7.44
C ALA A 104 -4.19 -2.24 -7.83
N LEU A 105 -4.00 -1.03 -8.36
CA LEU A 105 -5.09 -0.19 -8.85
C LEU A 105 -5.83 -0.84 -10.03
N LEU A 106 -5.10 -1.42 -11.00
CA LEU A 106 -5.70 -2.18 -12.11
C LEU A 106 -6.46 -3.43 -11.63
N SER A 107 -6.07 -3.99 -10.49
CA SER A 107 -6.73 -5.15 -9.87
C SER A 107 -8.04 -4.81 -9.15
N GLY A 108 -8.39 -3.52 -9.04
CA GLY A 108 -9.60 -3.04 -8.35
C GLY A 108 -9.37 -2.61 -6.89
N LEU A 109 -8.12 -2.42 -6.47
CA LEU A 109 -7.82 -1.93 -5.12
C LEU A 109 -8.39 -0.51 -4.88
N GLY A 110 -8.47 0.31 -5.93
CA GLY A 110 -8.99 1.67 -5.86
C GLY A 110 -10.43 1.74 -5.33
N ASP A 111 -11.31 0.89 -5.84
CA ASP A 111 -12.71 0.82 -5.39
C ASP A 111 -12.81 0.38 -3.92
N SER A 112 -11.92 -0.52 -3.51
CA SER A 112 -11.87 -1.05 -2.15
C SER A 112 -11.37 0.01 -1.15
N ILE A 113 -10.30 0.72 -1.48
CA ILE A 113 -9.79 1.86 -0.68
C ILE A 113 -10.85 2.95 -0.56
N TRP A 114 -11.54 3.26 -1.66
CA TRP A 114 -12.61 4.25 -1.64
C TRP A 114 -13.77 3.85 -0.71
N GLY A 115 -14.15 2.58 -0.70
CA GLY A 115 -15.15 2.03 0.23
C GLY A 115 -14.73 2.10 1.70
N VAL A 116 -13.45 1.87 1.99
CA VAL A 116 -12.89 2.04 3.35
C VAL A 116 -12.90 3.51 3.76
N PHE A 117 -12.47 4.40 2.85
CA PHE A 117 -12.45 5.84 3.11
C PHE A 117 -13.85 6.41 3.37
N SER A 118 -14.85 6.02 2.58
CA SER A 118 -16.24 6.45 2.80
C SER A 118 -16.78 5.97 4.14
N SER A 119 -16.48 4.73 4.52
CA SER A 119 -16.81 4.19 5.85
C SER A 119 -16.12 4.96 6.98
N PHE A 120 -14.87 5.40 6.78
CA PHE A 120 -14.13 6.21 7.75
C PHE A 120 -14.70 7.62 7.88
N VAL A 121 -15.08 8.24 6.77
CA VAL A 121 -15.72 9.56 6.72
C VAL A 121 -17.09 9.52 7.40
N GLU A 122 -17.88 8.46 7.17
CA GLU A 122 -19.16 8.28 7.84
C GLU A 122 -18.98 8.06 9.35
N ALA A 123 -18.03 7.20 9.73
CA ALA A 123 -17.66 7.00 11.13
C ALA A 123 -17.15 8.28 11.82
N SER A 124 -16.52 9.19 11.07
CA SER A 124 -16.07 10.50 11.59
C SER A 124 -17.22 11.50 11.75
N ARG A 125 -18.30 11.36 10.98
CA ARG A 125 -19.51 12.21 11.10
C ARG A 125 -20.43 11.75 12.20
N SER A 126 -20.58 10.44 12.36
CA SER A 126 -21.25 9.88 13.53
C SER A 126 -20.34 10.10 14.74
N ASN A 127 -20.63 11.10 15.58
CA ASN A 127 -19.93 11.35 16.87
C ASN A 127 -20.09 10.19 17.90
N SER A 128 -20.30 8.96 17.44
CA SER A 128 -20.37 7.73 18.23
C SER A 128 -19.19 6.82 17.87
N PRO A 129 -18.19 6.67 18.76
CA PRO A 129 -17.02 5.81 18.57
C PRO A 129 -17.33 4.29 18.64
N ALA A 130 -18.61 3.90 18.68
CA ALA A 130 -19.03 2.56 19.08
C ALA A 130 -19.03 1.51 17.95
N ASP A 131 -19.15 1.90 16.69
CA ASP A 131 -19.43 0.91 15.64
C ASP A 131 -18.18 0.30 14.99
N GLY A 132 -16.99 0.90 15.19
CA GLY A 132 -15.71 0.35 14.71
C GLY A 132 -15.68 0.05 13.19
N SER A 133 -16.65 0.57 12.44
CA SER A 133 -16.99 0.12 11.09
C SER A 133 -15.90 0.46 10.09
N GLY A 134 -15.31 1.65 10.19
CA GLY A 134 -14.16 2.07 9.39
C GLY A 134 -12.91 1.22 9.67
N LEU A 135 -12.64 0.90 10.94
CA LEU A 135 -11.48 0.07 11.31
C LEU A 135 -11.67 -1.39 10.87
N LYS A 136 -12.90 -1.90 10.97
CA LYS A 136 -13.27 -3.22 10.47
C LYS A 136 -13.14 -3.31 8.94
N ALA A 137 -13.63 -2.30 8.21
CA ALA A 137 -13.50 -2.22 6.76
C ALA A 137 -12.02 -2.18 6.33
N LEU A 138 -11.18 -1.44 7.06
CA LEU A 138 -9.74 -1.44 6.85
C LEU A 138 -9.12 -2.81 7.15
N GLY A 139 -9.51 -3.45 8.25
CA GLY A 139 -9.06 -4.81 8.59
C GLY A 139 -9.45 -5.86 7.56
N ASP A 140 -10.63 -5.72 6.94
CA ASP A 140 -11.07 -6.59 5.85
C ASP A 140 -10.22 -6.39 4.58
N LEU A 141 -9.74 -5.16 4.32
CA LEU A 141 -8.82 -4.87 3.23
C LEU A 141 -7.47 -5.57 3.41
N PHE A 142 -6.96 -5.61 4.65
CA PHE A 142 -5.71 -6.31 5.00
C PHE A 142 -5.81 -7.84 4.96
N LYS A 143 -6.99 -8.43 4.81
CA LYS A 143 -7.08 -9.89 4.59
C LYS A 143 -6.59 -10.31 3.20
N ASP A 144 -6.58 -9.37 2.25
CA ASP A 144 -6.06 -9.62 0.93
C ASP A 144 -4.51 -9.60 0.94
N PRO A 145 -3.84 -10.67 0.47
CA PRO A 145 -2.39 -10.76 0.51
C PRO A 145 -1.70 -9.71 -0.38
N LEU A 146 -2.33 -9.30 -1.48
CA LEU A 146 -1.79 -8.27 -2.36
C LEU A 146 -1.81 -6.90 -1.68
N THR A 147 -2.91 -6.54 -1.02
CA THR A 147 -3.02 -5.33 -0.21
C THR A 147 -1.97 -5.32 0.91
N THR A 148 -1.84 -6.42 1.65
CA THR A 148 -0.87 -6.54 2.74
C THR A 148 0.56 -6.35 2.26
N ALA A 149 0.94 -6.99 1.15
CA ALA A 149 2.26 -6.82 0.56
C ALA A 149 2.51 -5.38 0.10
N LEU A 150 1.53 -4.73 -0.56
CA LEU A 150 1.64 -3.34 -0.97
C LEU A 150 1.85 -2.42 0.24
N THR A 151 1.09 -2.60 1.31
CA THR A 151 1.24 -1.80 2.53
C THR A 151 2.57 -2.06 3.22
N TRP A 152 3.05 -3.31 3.22
CA TRP A 152 4.38 -3.64 3.75
C TRP A 152 5.50 -2.89 3.01
N VAL A 153 5.46 -2.91 1.67
CA VAL A 153 6.40 -2.15 0.83
C VAL A 153 6.28 -0.65 1.09
N HIS A 154 5.06 -0.14 1.20
CA HIS A 154 4.80 1.27 1.51
C HIS A 154 5.44 1.69 2.83
N LEU A 155 5.27 0.90 3.88
CA LEU A 155 5.79 1.17 5.22
C LEU A 155 7.32 1.14 5.23
N LEU A 156 7.94 0.10 4.67
CA LEU A 156 9.40 0.01 4.58
C LEU A 156 10.01 1.15 3.76
N LEU A 157 9.32 1.57 2.70
CA LEU A 157 9.75 2.69 1.89
C LEU A 157 9.71 4.01 2.68
N LEU A 158 8.60 4.25 3.39
CA LEU A 158 8.42 5.44 4.22
C LEU A 158 9.49 5.51 5.31
N ASP A 159 9.73 4.39 5.99
CA ASP A 159 10.77 4.30 7.02
C ASP A 159 12.15 4.59 6.40
N PHE A 160 12.47 4.02 5.23
CA PHE A 160 13.78 4.19 4.59
C PHE A 160 14.03 5.65 4.21
N TYR A 161 13.01 6.31 3.66
CA TYR A 161 13.08 7.74 3.38
C TYR A 161 13.35 8.55 4.65
N GLN A 162 12.65 8.26 5.74
CA GLN A 162 12.83 8.96 7.00
C GLN A 162 14.23 8.71 7.61
N ALA A 163 14.71 7.47 7.56
CA ALA A 163 16.05 7.09 8.01
C ALA A 163 17.14 7.81 7.20
N ARG A 164 16.97 7.92 5.88
CA ARG A 164 17.88 8.65 4.99
C ARG A 164 17.96 10.13 5.37
N GLU A 165 16.81 10.78 5.57
CA GLU A 165 16.78 12.19 5.95
C GLU A 165 17.46 12.44 7.30
N ILE A 166 17.19 11.59 8.30
CA ILE A 166 17.88 11.62 9.60
C ILE A 166 19.39 11.42 9.43
N TYR A 167 19.81 10.51 8.55
CA TYR A 167 21.22 10.24 8.28
C TYR A 167 21.93 11.46 7.66
N VAL A 168 21.33 12.08 6.64
CA VAL A 168 21.88 13.29 5.99
C VAL A 168 21.97 14.45 6.98
N GLN A 169 20.91 14.69 7.76
CA GLN A 169 20.89 15.72 8.79
C GLN A 169 21.93 15.47 9.88
N GLY A 170 22.06 14.22 10.34
CA GLY A 170 23.06 13.85 11.34
C GLY A 170 24.51 14.05 10.89
N ILE A 171 24.81 13.86 9.60
CA ILE A 171 26.13 14.19 9.04
C ILE A 171 26.37 15.70 9.06
N GLN A 172 25.38 16.51 8.65
CA GLN A 172 25.51 17.97 8.58
C GLN A 172 25.68 18.59 9.97
N GLU A 173 25.00 18.03 10.98
CA GLU A 173 24.96 18.58 12.34
C GLU A 173 25.93 17.89 13.30
N ALA A 174 26.64 16.86 12.85
CA ALA A 174 27.55 16.03 13.64
C ALA A 174 26.88 15.44 14.91
N VAL A 175 25.61 15.05 14.80
CA VAL A 175 24.80 14.47 15.88
C VAL A 175 24.79 12.94 15.76
N SER A 176 24.81 12.22 16.89
CA SER A 176 24.70 10.76 16.90
C SER A 176 23.34 10.30 16.36
N THR A 177 23.34 9.57 15.24
CA THR A 177 22.12 9.09 14.56
C THR A 177 21.77 7.64 14.85
N ARG A 178 22.62 6.88 15.56
CA ARG A 178 22.43 5.43 15.76
C ARG A 178 21.11 5.09 16.44
N HIS A 179 20.77 5.81 17.52
CA HIS A 179 19.54 5.60 18.27
C HIS A 179 18.29 5.98 17.46
N SER A 180 18.35 7.10 16.73
CA SER A 180 17.27 7.56 15.85
C SER A 180 17.04 6.62 14.67
N LEU A 181 18.10 6.08 14.06
CA LEU A 181 18.00 5.12 12.95
C LEU A 181 17.44 3.77 13.42
N ALA A 182 17.86 3.29 14.58
CA ALA A 182 17.30 2.08 15.18
C ALA A 182 15.81 2.24 15.53
N LEU A 183 15.43 3.39 16.10
CA LEU A 183 14.03 3.72 16.36
C LEU A 183 13.22 3.88 15.07
N CYS A 184 13.80 4.45 14.02
CA CYS A 184 13.13 4.60 12.72
C CYS A 184 12.86 3.24 12.05
N PHE A 185 13.72 2.24 12.26
CA PHE A 185 13.51 0.89 11.73
C PHE A 185 12.36 0.14 12.41
N MET A 186 12.13 0.39 13.70
CA MET A 186 11.05 -0.26 14.48
C MET A 186 9.76 0.54 14.50
N PHE A 187 9.88 1.86 14.55
CA PHE A 187 8.79 2.81 14.73
C PHE A 187 9.14 4.10 13.99
N GLY A 188 9.09 4.09 12.65
CA GLY A 188 9.37 5.24 11.76
C GLY A 188 9.29 6.62 12.41
N PRO A 189 8.08 7.09 12.79
CA PRO A 189 7.87 8.44 13.34
C PRO A 189 8.56 8.69 14.69
N LEU A 190 8.77 7.66 15.52
CA LEU A 190 9.51 7.80 16.78
C LEU A 190 11.00 8.03 16.54
N GLY A 191 11.55 7.51 15.43
CA GLY A 191 12.93 7.79 15.01
C GLY A 191 13.14 9.28 14.74
N LEU A 192 12.20 9.92 14.04
CA LEU A 192 12.24 11.35 13.76
C LEU A 192 12.12 12.17 15.06
N LEU A 193 11.19 11.80 15.94
CA LEU A 193 11.02 12.46 17.24
C LEU A 193 12.28 12.36 18.11
N SER A 194 12.91 11.18 18.15
CA SER A 194 14.18 11.01 18.88
C SER A 194 15.28 11.88 18.30
N HIS A 195 15.33 12.04 16.96
CA HIS A 195 16.33 12.88 16.31
C HIS A 195 16.14 14.36 16.65
N THR A 196 14.91 14.86 16.57
CA THR A 196 14.61 16.27 16.90
C THR A 196 14.88 16.59 18.36
N ILE A 197 14.56 15.67 19.29
CA ILE A 197 14.91 15.81 20.71
C ILE A 197 16.43 15.88 20.88
N THR A 198 17.17 14.94 20.30
CA THR A 198 18.64 14.88 20.40
C THR A 198 19.30 16.12 19.82
N LYS A 199 18.81 16.58 18.67
CA LYS A 199 19.21 17.84 18.03
C LYS A 199 18.98 19.03 18.96
N SER A 200 17.80 19.13 19.55
CA SER A 200 17.46 20.24 20.46
C SER A 200 18.29 20.26 21.75
N ALA A 201 18.70 19.09 22.24
CA ALA A 201 19.49 18.93 23.45
C ALA A 201 20.99 19.18 23.24
N LEU A 202 21.53 18.75 22.09
CA LEU A 202 22.98 18.84 21.80
C LEU A 202 23.38 20.09 21.00
N MET A 203 22.46 20.75 20.27
CA MET A 203 22.79 21.96 19.53
C MET A 203 22.68 23.23 20.39
N PRO A 204 23.74 24.08 20.44
CA PRO A 204 23.71 25.38 21.11
C PRO A 204 22.58 26.26 20.56
N ARG A 205 21.93 27.02 21.45
CA ARG A 205 20.76 27.88 21.17
C ARG A 205 20.98 28.90 20.03
N ASN A 206 22.23 29.20 19.68
CA ASN A 206 22.63 30.17 18.64
C ASN A 206 22.63 29.62 17.20
N LYS A 207 22.49 28.30 16.98
CA LYS A 207 22.39 27.68 15.64
C LYS A 207 20.98 27.21 15.26
N ARG A 208 19.95 27.72 15.96
CA ARG A 208 18.54 27.34 15.75
C ARG A 208 17.80 28.22 14.73
N ALA A 209 18.47 29.22 14.15
CA ALA A 209 17.91 30.16 13.18
C ALA A 209 18.19 29.69 11.75
#